data_AF-A0A3P6E4Q5-F1
#
_entry.id   AF-A0A3P6E4Q5-F1
#
_cell.length_a   1.000
_cell.length_b   1.000
_cell.length_c   1.000
_cell.angle_alpha   90.00
_cell.angle_beta   90.00
_cell.angle_gamma   90.00
#
_symmetry.space_group_name_H-M   'P 1'
#
loop_
_entity.id
_entity.type
_entity.pdbx_description
1 polymer ?
#
loop_
_entity_poly.entity_id
_entity_poly.type
_entity_poly.pdbx_seq_one_letter_code
_entity_poly.pdbx_strand_id
1 'polypeptide(L)'
;MDTRPFTCKTDCSCYLGSSFWSTGCGSIYSRRCSWPGLVFYQWWYTIGLRTNEDLLYWSSFSIISFCPILNRGWLHLQPKWKPRVSWFKNAESRLNHHLSGLFGVSSLAWTGHLVHVAIPASRGEYVRWNNFLSVLPHPQGLGPLFTGQWNLYAQNPDSSSHLFGTSQGSGTAILTLLGGFHPQTQSLWLTDMAHHHLAIAILFLIAGHMYRTNFGIGHSIKKIF
;
A
#
# COMPACT_ATOMS: atom_id res chain seq x y z
N MET A 1 16.70 22.80 3.72
CA MET A 1 15.68 21.73 3.74
C MET A 1 16.40 20.47 4.21
N ASP A 2 15.93 19.89 5.32
CA ASP A 2 16.69 18.92 6.12
C ASP A 2 16.45 17.50 5.59
N THR A 3 17.46 16.91 4.94
CA THR A 3 17.42 15.55 4.34
C THR A 3 17.60 14.43 5.36
N ARG A 4 17.43 14.72 6.66
CA ARG A 4 17.67 13.74 7.72
C ARG A 4 16.75 12.52 7.54
N PRO A 5 17.29 11.30 7.71
CA PRO A 5 16.49 10.08 7.71
C PRO A 5 15.37 10.20 8.76
N PHE A 6 14.26 9.51 8.51
CA PHE A 6 13.14 9.35 9.43
C PHE A 6 13.59 8.52 10.63
N THR A 7 14.42 9.12 11.47
CA THR A 7 14.76 8.59 12.77
C THR A 7 13.72 9.14 13.72
N CYS A 8 12.65 8.37 13.94
CA CYS A 8 12.36 8.14 15.35
C CYS A 8 13.60 7.41 15.85
N LYS A 9 14.56 8.15 16.42
CA LYS A 9 15.80 7.55 16.90
C LYS A 9 15.39 6.37 17.75
N THR A 10 15.82 5.19 17.34
CA THR A 10 15.85 3.97 18.14
C THR A 10 16.78 4.11 19.35
N ASP A 11 17.22 5.33 19.71
CA ASP A 11 17.67 5.70 21.07
C ASP A 11 16.48 5.72 22.06
N CYS A 12 15.45 4.90 21.85
CA CYS A 12 14.80 4.26 22.98
C CYS A 12 15.68 3.06 23.31
N SER A 13 16.72 3.26 24.13
CA SER A 13 17.36 2.13 24.79
C SER A 13 16.27 1.39 25.56
N CYS A 14 15.76 0.29 25.01
CA CYS A 14 14.98 -0.69 25.76
C CYS A 14 15.96 -1.38 26.72
N TYR A 15 16.37 -0.70 27.78
CA TYR A 15 16.91 -1.39 28.93
C TYR A 15 15.77 -2.21 29.52
N LEU A 16 15.92 -3.54 29.53
CA LEU A 16 15.11 -4.44 30.36
C LEU A 16 15.41 -4.15 31.84
N GLY A 17 14.96 -3.00 32.33
CA GLY A 17 15.07 -2.58 33.73
C GLY A 17 13.70 -2.56 34.37
N SER A 18 13.39 -3.60 35.14
CA SER A 18 12.41 -3.77 36.25
C SER A 18 11.01 -3.09 36.23
N SER A 19 10.63 -2.32 35.22
CA SER A 19 9.34 -1.63 35.16
C SER A 19 8.90 -1.44 33.70
N PHE A 20 7.83 -2.13 33.34
CA PHE A 20 7.24 -2.29 32.01
C PHE A 20 6.69 -0.97 31.37
N TRP A 21 6.95 0.21 31.96
CA TRP A 21 6.24 1.46 31.65
C TRP A 21 7.11 2.72 31.49
N SER A 22 8.43 2.66 31.46
CA SER A 22 9.29 3.85 31.27
C SER A 22 10.07 3.80 29.95
N THR A 23 9.49 4.34 28.88
CA THR A 23 10.20 4.59 27.61
C THR A 23 10.58 6.07 27.49
N GLY A 24 11.85 6.40 27.63
CA GLY A 24 12.42 7.70 27.25
C GLY A 24 12.94 7.67 25.81
N CYS A 25 12.69 8.74 25.05
CA CYS A 25 13.23 8.94 23.69
C CYS A 25 14.36 9.97 23.77
N GLY A 26 15.54 9.65 23.23
CA GLY A 26 16.67 10.59 23.17
C GLY A 26 16.35 11.84 22.35
N SER A 27 15.89 12.90 22.99
CA SER A 27 15.52 14.17 22.37
C SER A 27 15.92 15.33 23.29
N ILE A 28 16.50 16.39 22.70
CA ILE A 28 16.84 17.65 23.39
C ILE A 28 15.58 18.36 23.92
N TYR A 29 14.40 17.98 23.41
CA TYR A 29 13.09 18.50 23.83
C TYR A 29 12.22 17.40 24.43
N SER A 30 11.35 17.76 25.37
CA SER A 30 10.32 16.87 25.92
C SER A 30 9.43 16.32 24.79
N ARG A 31 9.47 15.00 24.60
CA ARG A 31 8.63 14.28 23.64
C ARG A 31 7.81 13.24 24.38
N ARG A 32 6.54 13.07 23.98
CA ARG A 32 5.71 11.95 24.41
C ARG A 32 5.88 10.81 23.42
N CYS A 33 6.39 9.67 23.89
CA CYS A 33 6.21 8.40 23.19
C CYS A 33 4.74 7.99 23.32
N SER A 34 4.06 7.75 22.20
CA SER A 34 2.70 7.24 22.20
C SER A 34 2.66 5.90 21.47
N TRP A 35 1.93 4.95 22.04
CA TRP A 35 1.71 3.62 21.44
C TRP A 35 1.17 3.70 20.01
N PRO A 36 0.19 4.57 19.68
CA PRO A 36 -0.25 4.74 18.30
C PRO A 36 0.89 5.18 17.36
N GLY A 37 1.77 6.09 17.83
CA GLY A 37 2.89 6.58 17.04
C GLY A 37 3.88 5.49 16.63
N LEU A 38 4.09 4.48 17.48
CA LEU A 38 4.94 3.32 17.17
C LEU A 38 4.34 2.42 16.07
N VAL A 39 3.02 2.22 16.09
CA VAL A 39 2.33 1.43 15.06
C VAL A 39 2.38 2.13 13.70
N PHE A 40 2.11 3.43 13.66
CA PHE A 40 2.22 4.21 12.42
C PHE A 40 3.63 4.24 11.87
N TYR A 41 4.65 4.31 12.74
CA TYR A 41 6.05 4.22 12.34
C TYR A 41 6.33 2.91 11.59
N GLN A 42 5.95 1.77 12.17
CA GLN A 42 6.17 0.46 11.54
C GLN A 42 5.45 0.34 10.19
N TRP A 43 4.21 0.82 10.11
CA TRP A 43 3.45 0.80 8.86
C TRP A 43 4.10 1.67 7.78
N TRP A 44 4.38 2.94 8.07
CA TRP A 44 5.01 3.88 7.12
C TRP A 44 6.38 3.40 6.69
N TYR A 45 7.17 2.86 7.61
CA TYR A 45 8.47 2.29 7.30
C TYR A 45 8.33 1.04 6.40
N THR A 46 7.34 0.17 6.65
CA THR A 46 7.13 -1.02 5.82
C THR A 46 6.75 -0.65 4.39
N ILE A 47 5.89 0.36 4.19
CA ILE A 47 5.43 0.78 2.85
C ILE A 47 6.42 1.72 2.13
N GLY A 48 7.60 1.97 2.72
CA GLY A 48 8.73 2.60 2.03
C GLY A 48 8.97 4.08 2.35
N LEU A 49 8.30 4.68 3.34
CA LEU A 49 8.62 6.04 3.79
C LEU A 49 9.92 6.02 4.61
N ARG A 50 10.86 6.90 4.29
CA ARG A 50 12.22 6.89 4.84
C ARG A 50 12.67 8.25 5.36
N THR A 51 12.04 9.35 4.97
CA THR A 51 12.44 10.70 5.37
C THR A 51 11.25 11.50 5.93
N ASN A 52 11.55 12.59 6.65
CA ASN A 52 10.52 13.55 7.06
C ASN A 52 9.85 14.23 5.85
N GLU A 53 10.57 14.35 4.74
CA GLU A 53 10.06 14.90 3.49
C GLU A 53 8.99 13.98 2.87
N ASP A 54 9.16 12.66 2.91
CA ASP A 54 8.13 11.72 2.47
C ASP A 54 6.82 11.91 3.24
N LEU A 55 6.92 12.10 4.57
CA LEU A 55 5.76 12.35 5.44
C LEU A 55 5.13 13.70 5.19
N LEU A 56 5.94 14.73 4.91
CA LEU A 56 5.43 16.04 4.56
C LEU A 56 4.63 15.98 3.25
N TYR A 57 5.15 15.33 2.21
CA TYR A 57 4.42 15.14 0.96
C TYR A 57 3.14 14.35 1.14
N TRP A 58 3.18 13.26 1.93
CA TRP A 58 1.99 12.47 2.24
C TRP A 58 0.92 13.28 2.99
N SER A 59 1.33 14.05 3.99
CA SER A 59 0.45 14.93 4.76
C SER A 59 -0.18 16.01 3.88
N SER A 60 0.62 16.69 3.07
CA SER A 60 0.14 17.70 2.12
C SER A 60 -0.85 17.10 1.10
N PHE A 61 -0.54 15.93 0.53
CA PHE A 61 -1.44 15.23 -0.38
C PHE A 61 -2.78 14.88 0.27
N SER A 62 -2.76 14.43 1.53
CA SER A 62 -3.97 14.08 2.28
C SER A 62 -4.87 15.29 2.51
N ILE A 63 -4.30 16.44 2.89
CA ILE A 63 -5.03 17.69 3.08
C ILE A 63 -5.60 18.19 1.75
N ILE A 64 -4.78 18.20 0.68
CA ILE A 64 -5.20 18.63 -0.66
C ILE A 64 -6.33 17.75 -1.19
N SER A 65 -6.30 16.43 -0.93
CA SER A 65 -7.33 15.49 -1.35
C SER A 65 -8.62 15.63 -0.54
N PHE A 66 -8.55 16.10 0.71
CA PHE A 66 -9.72 16.29 1.55
C PHE A 66 -10.60 17.47 1.08
N CYS A 67 -9.99 18.57 0.62
CA CYS A 67 -10.70 19.73 0.09
C CYS A 67 -11.73 19.40 -1.02
N PRO A 68 -11.39 18.69 -2.12
CA PRO A 68 -12.35 18.34 -3.15
C PRO A 68 -13.41 17.33 -2.68
N ILE A 69 -13.12 16.48 -1.69
CA ILE A 69 -14.11 15.55 -1.12
C ILE A 69 -15.22 16.33 -0.42
N LEU A 70 -14.84 17.29 0.44
CA LEU A 70 -15.81 18.17 1.10
C LEU A 70 -16.62 19.00 0.10
N ASN A 71 -15.94 19.58 -0.90
CA ASN A 71 -16.60 20.36 -1.95
C ASN A 71 -17.58 19.51 -2.77
N ARG A 72 -17.24 18.25 -3.10
CA ARG A 72 -18.18 17.33 -3.77
C ARG A 72 -19.37 16.98 -2.88
N GLY A 73 -19.15 16.79 -1.58
CA GLY A 73 -20.23 16.59 -0.61
C GLY A 73 -21.24 17.74 -0.64
N TRP A 74 -20.75 18.98 -0.55
CA TRP A 74 -21.59 20.18 -0.69
C TRP A 74 -22.24 20.30 -2.08
N LEU A 75 -21.50 19.96 -3.15
CA LEU A 75 -22.00 20.02 -4.52
C LEU A 75 -23.20 19.09 -4.72
N HIS A 76 -23.14 17.85 -4.21
CA HIS A 76 -24.24 16.88 -4.31
C HIS A 76 -25.49 17.24 -3.50
N LEU A 77 -25.43 18.29 -2.67
CA LEU A 77 -26.61 18.88 -2.01
C LEU A 77 -27.26 19.99 -2.84
N GLN A 78 -26.58 20.53 -3.85
CA GLN A 78 -27.12 21.60 -4.69
C GLN A 78 -28.24 21.08 -5.60
N PRO A 79 -29.31 21.87 -5.85
CA PRO A 79 -30.49 21.42 -6.61
C PRO A 79 -30.15 20.81 -7.98
N LYS A 80 -29.14 21.36 -8.68
CA LYS A 80 -28.71 20.90 -10.00
C LYS A 80 -28.01 19.53 -9.98
N TRP A 81 -27.33 19.17 -8.89
CA TRP A 81 -26.44 18.01 -8.81
C TRP A 81 -26.91 16.94 -7.82
N LYS A 82 -28.07 17.16 -7.19
CA LYS A 82 -28.71 16.23 -6.25
C LYS A 82 -29.09 14.92 -6.95
N PRO A 83 -28.52 13.76 -6.55
CA PRO A 83 -28.87 12.48 -7.16
C PRO A 83 -30.34 12.10 -6.89
N ARG A 84 -30.96 11.44 -7.87
CA ARG A 84 -32.33 10.91 -7.74
C ARG A 84 -32.34 9.67 -6.84
N VAL A 85 -33.49 9.35 -6.23
CA VAL A 85 -33.65 8.14 -5.39
C VAL A 85 -33.33 6.85 -6.16
N SER A 86 -33.62 6.79 -7.46
CA SER A 86 -33.28 5.64 -8.31
C SER A 86 -31.78 5.38 -8.39
N TRP A 87 -30.95 6.43 -8.32
CA TRP A 87 -29.49 6.30 -8.30
C TRP A 87 -29.02 5.59 -7.01
N PHE A 88 -29.54 6.00 -5.85
CA PHE A 88 -29.21 5.38 -4.55
C PHE A 88 -29.68 3.92 -4.45
N LYS A 89 -30.80 3.59 -5.10
CA LYS A 89 -31.36 2.24 -5.13
C LYS A 89 -30.75 1.33 -6.20
N ASN A 90 -29.83 1.82 -7.02
CA ASN A 90 -29.15 1.00 -8.02
C ASN A 90 -28.04 0.14 -7.39
N ALA A 91 -28.45 -0.96 -6.75
CA ALA A 91 -27.55 -1.87 -6.04
C ALA A 91 -26.57 -2.58 -6.99
N GLU A 92 -27.03 -3.00 -8.17
CA GLU A 92 -26.22 -3.72 -9.16
C GLU A 92 -25.05 -2.86 -9.66
N SER A 93 -25.32 -1.61 -10.06
CA SER A 93 -24.27 -0.68 -10.47
C SER A 93 -23.31 -0.36 -9.32
N ARG A 94 -23.83 -0.10 -8.12
CA ARG A 94 -22.99 0.19 -6.95
C ARG A 94 -22.06 -0.98 -6.60
N LEU A 95 -22.58 -2.21 -6.64
CA LEU A 95 -21.81 -3.40 -6.32
C LEU A 95 -20.73 -3.65 -7.36
N ASN A 96 -21.03 -3.50 -8.65
CA ASN A 96 -20.02 -3.56 -9.71
C ASN A 96 -18.90 -2.54 -9.50
N HIS A 97 -19.24 -1.26 -9.29
CA HIS A 97 -18.26 -0.19 -9.10
C HIS A 97 -17.44 -0.35 -7.80
N HIS A 98 -18.04 -0.86 -6.72
CA HIS A 98 -17.31 -1.09 -5.48
C HIS A 98 -16.37 -2.30 -5.59
N LEU A 99 -16.84 -3.41 -6.17
CA LEU A 99 -15.99 -4.58 -6.34
C LEU A 99 -14.86 -4.28 -7.32
N SER A 100 -15.14 -3.87 -8.56
CA SER A 100 -14.07 -3.66 -9.55
C SER A 100 -13.29 -2.37 -9.29
N GLY A 101 -13.96 -1.24 -9.08
CA GLY A 101 -13.33 0.06 -8.90
C GLY A 101 -12.74 0.25 -7.51
N LEU A 102 -13.58 0.25 -6.48
CA LEU A 102 -13.12 0.55 -5.12
C LEU A 102 -12.17 -0.51 -4.57
N PHE A 103 -12.44 -1.81 -4.75
CA PHE A 103 -11.58 -2.87 -4.22
C PHE A 103 -10.55 -3.37 -5.24
N GLY A 104 -10.98 -3.71 -6.46
CA GLY A 104 -10.11 -4.24 -7.50
C GLY A 104 -9.01 -3.26 -7.91
N VAL A 105 -9.38 -2.08 -8.43
CA VAL A 105 -8.42 -1.07 -8.89
C VAL A 105 -7.56 -0.54 -7.74
N SER A 106 -8.12 -0.32 -6.55
CA SER A 106 -7.32 0.12 -5.40
C SER A 106 -6.31 -0.93 -4.95
N SER A 107 -6.69 -2.22 -4.92
CA SER A 107 -5.75 -3.30 -4.59
C SER A 107 -4.67 -3.45 -5.66
N LEU A 108 -5.02 -3.29 -6.94
CA LEU A 108 -4.05 -3.29 -8.03
C LEU A 108 -3.05 -2.13 -7.91
N ALA A 109 -3.55 -0.93 -7.62
CA ALA A 109 -2.72 0.25 -7.36
C ALA A 109 -1.81 0.04 -6.13
N TRP A 110 -2.30 -0.64 -5.10
CA TRP A 110 -1.52 -0.98 -3.92
C TRP A 110 -0.42 -2.00 -4.22
N THR A 111 -0.68 -3.04 -5.04
CA THR A 111 0.37 -3.91 -5.58
C THR A 111 1.43 -3.09 -6.32
N GLY A 112 1.00 -2.16 -7.19
CA GLY A 112 1.93 -1.28 -7.90
C GLY A 112 2.82 -0.48 -6.94
N HIS A 113 2.24 0.08 -5.87
CA HIS A 113 3.01 0.77 -4.84
C HIS A 113 3.99 -0.16 -4.11
N LEU A 114 3.56 -1.37 -3.71
CA LEU A 114 4.43 -2.32 -3.03
C LEU A 114 5.61 -2.75 -3.91
N VAL A 115 5.35 -3.07 -5.18
CA VAL A 115 6.35 -3.52 -6.16
C VAL A 115 7.34 -2.42 -6.53
N HIS A 116 6.86 -1.19 -6.72
CA HIS A 116 7.71 -0.10 -7.24
C HIS A 116 8.33 0.79 -6.14
N VAL A 117 7.81 0.77 -4.91
CA VAL A 117 8.28 1.66 -3.84
C VAL A 117 8.67 0.88 -2.59
N ALA A 118 7.77 0.08 -2.03
CA ALA A 118 8.02 -0.57 -0.74
C ALA A 118 9.12 -1.64 -0.80
N ILE A 119 9.08 -2.53 -1.80
CA ILE A 119 10.08 -3.58 -2.01
C ILE A 119 11.47 -2.96 -2.27
N PRO A 120 11.65 -2.03 -3.23
CA PRO A 120 12.94 -1.33 -3.39
C PRO A 120 13.41 -0.65 -2.09
N ALA A 121 12.53 0.05 -1.39
CA ALA A 121 12.88 0.69 -0.11
C ALA A 121 13.25 -0.30 1.00
N SER A 122 12.74 -1.54 0.96
CA SER A 122 13.14 -2.63 1.85
C SER A 122 14.51 -3.22 1.49
N ARG A 123 14.99 -2.99 0.27
CA ARG A 123 16.30 -3.41 -0.25
C ARG A 123 17.34 -2.30 -0.25
N GLY A 124 17.05 -1.18 0.42
CA GLY A 124 17.93 -0.01 0.51
C GLY A 124 17.94 0.88 -0.73
N GLU A 125 17.04 0.66 -1.68
CA GLU A 125 16.90 1.50 -2.88
C GLU A 125 15.94 2.67 -2.64
N TYR A 126 16.25 3.84 -3.23
CA TYR A 126 15.43 5.03 -3.10
C TYR A 126 14.65 5.30 -4.39
N VAL A 127 13.35 4.99 -4.38
CA VAL A 127 12.44 5.21 -5.51
C VAL A 127 11.33 6.19 -5.11
N ARG A 128 11.24 7.32 -5.80
CA ARG A 128 10.28 8.42 -5.58
C ARG A 128 9.86 9.02 -6.92
N TRP A 129 8.95 9.99 -6.88
CA TRP A 129 8.38 10.64 -8.07
C TRP A 129 9.42 11.14 -9.09
N ASN A 130 10.60 11.57 -8.65
CA ASN A 130 11.66 12.07 -9.52
C ASN A 130 12.37 10.97 -10.34
N ASN A 131 12.34 9.70 -9.91
CA ASN A 131 13.01 8.58 -10.60
C ASN A 131 12.13 7.34 -10.81
N PHE A 132 10.87 7.35 -10.37
CA PHE A 132 9.92 6.23 -10.46
C PHE A 132 9.75 5.69 -11.88
N LEU A 133 9.80 6.57 -12.88
CA LEU A 133 9.61 6.19 -14.29
C LEU A 133 10.87 5.61 -14.95
N SER A 134 12.04 5.74 -14.33
CA SER A 134 13.32 5.27 -14.87
C SER A 134 13.90 4.07 -14.12
N VAL A 135 13.43 3.79 -12.91
CA VAL A 135 13.85 2.61 -12.13
C VAL A 135 12.90 1.45 -12.39
N LEU A 136 13.44 0.33 -12.86
CA LEU A 136 12.67 -0.89 -13.07
C LEU A 136 12.46 -1.62 -11.73
N PRO A 137 11.23 -2.08 -11.41
CA PRO A 137 11.00 -2.86 -10.20
C PRO A 137 11.57 -4.28 -10.28
N HIS A 138 11.84 -4.79 -11.48
CA HIS A 138 12.41 -6.10 -11.74
C HIS A 138 13.42 -6.01 -12.90
N PRO A 139 14.58 -6.69 -12.86
CA PRO A 139 15.64 -6.55 -13.87
C PRO A 139 15.18 -6.82 -15.31
N GLN A 140 14.22 -7.74 -15.50
CA GLN A 140 13.68 -8.09 -16.82
C GLN A 140 12.49 -7.23 -17.26
N GLY A 141 12.13 -6.21 -16.47
CA GLY A 141 11.00 -5.32 -16.74
C GLY A 141 9.69 -6.08 -16.98
N LEU A 142 8.92 -5.65 -17.98
CA LEU A 142 7.62 -6.26 -18.35
C LEU A 142 7.75 -7.41 -19.36
N GLY A 143 8.96 -7.76 -19.81
CA GLY A 143 9.16 -8.84 -20.79
C GLY A 143 8.52 -10.18 -20.36
N PRO A 144 8.80 -10.69 -19.14
CA PRO A 144 8.18 -11.91 -18.62
C PRO A 144 6.64 -11.85 -18.54
N LEU A 145 6.07 -10.68 -18.26
CA LEU A 145 4.61 -10.49 -18.21
C LEU A 145 3.96 -10.81 -19.57
N PHE A 146 4.47 -10.22 -20.65
CA PHE A 146 3.88 -10.36 -22.00
C PHE A 146 4.23 -11.69 -22.69
N THR A 147 5.32 -12.34 -22.27
CA THR A 147 5.71 -13.66 -22.79
C THR A 147 5.11 -14.82 -22.00
N GLY A 148 4.36 -14.54 -20.93
CA GLY A 148 3.73 -15.56 -20.08
C GLY A 148 4.69 -16.25 -19.10
N GLN A 149 5.94 -15.81 -19.00
CA GLN A 149 6.97 -16.38 -18.11
C GLN A 149 6.88 -15.78 -16.70
N TRP A 150 5.68 -15.75 -16.10
CA TRP A 150 5.41 -15.04 -14.85
C TRP A 150 6.18 -15.59 -13.64
N ASN A 151 6.59 -16.86 -13.70
CA ASN A 151 7.42 -17.48 -12.68
C ASN A 151 8.76 -16.77 -12.47
N LEU A 152 9.27 -16.05 -13.47
CA LEU A 152 10.51 -15.27 -13.35
C LEU A 152 10.40 -14.17 -12.27
N TYR A 153 9.22 -13.60 -12.05
CA TYR A 153 8.99 -12.59 -11.00
C TYR A 153 9.05 -13.15 -9.57
N ALA A 154 9.05 -14.47 -9.40
CA ALA A 154 9.16 -15.14 -8.11
C ALA A 154 10.57 -15.66 -7.80
N GLN A 155 11.50 -15.54 -8.75
CA GLN A 155 12.85 -16.08 -8.61
C GLN A 155 13.73 -15.18 -7.75
N ASN A 156 14.65 -15.79 -6.99
CA ASN A 156 15.60 -15.11 -6.10
C ASN A 156 14.88 -14.20 -5.08
N PRO A 157 14.10 -14.78 -4.14
CA PRO A 157 13.54 -14.02 -3.03
C PRO A 157 14.63 -13.45 -2.13
N ASP A 158 14.27 -12.49 -1.29
CA ASP A 158 15.15 -12.01 -0.22
C ASP A 158 15.55 -13.18 0.69
N SER A 159 16.82 -13.24 1.08
CA SER A 159 17.33 -14.36 1.87
C SER A 159 16.84 -14.32 3.31
N SER A 160 16.96 -15.43 4.04
CA SER A 160 16.67 -15.47 5.48
C SER A 160 17.59 -14.56 6.31
N SER A 161 18.75 -14.18 5.76
CA SER A 161 19.71 -13.26 6.36
C SER A 161 19.59 -11.83 5.82
N HIS A 162 18.54 -11.51 5.05
CA HIS A 162 18.31 -10.18 4.53
C HIS A 162 18.17 -9.16 5.67
N LEU A 163 18.86 -8.03 5.53
CA LEU A 163 18.73 -6.90 6.46
C LEU A 163 17.80 -5.84 5.87
N PHE A 164 16.59 -5.75 6.42
CA PHE A 164 15.54 -4.86 5.94
C PHE A 164 16.00 -3.40 5.90
N GLY A 165 15.77 -2.74 4.78
CA GLY A 165 16.20 -1.39 4.48
C GLY A 165 17.62 -1.30 3.89
N THR A 166 18.26 -2.42 3.57
CA THR A 166 19.61 -2.47 2.99
C THR A 166 19.66 -3.47 1.82
N SER A 167 20.72 -3.41 1.00
CA SER A 167 20.93 -4.38 -0.08
C SER A 167 21.58 -5.70 0.38
N GLN A 168 21.85 -5.87 1.68
CA GLN A 168 22.51 -7.07 2.19
C GLN A 168 21.53 -8.23 2.27
N GLY A 169 21.77 -9.27 1.47
CA GLY A 169 20.89 -10.44 1.38
C GLY A 169 19.59 -10.19 0.60
N SER A 170 19.46 -9.07 -0.11
CA SER A 170 18.29 -8.78 -0.93
C SER A 170 18.28 -9.65 -2.20
N GLY A 171 17.09 -10.04 -2.60
CA GLY A 171 16.82 -10.74 -3.84
C GLY A 171 16.32 -9.79 -4.94
N THR A 172 15.77 -10.38 -6.00
CA THR A 172 15.15 -9.64 -7.11
C THR A 172 13.67 -9.97 -7.29
N ALA A 173 13.14 -11.00 -6.63
CA ALA A 173 11.72 -11.36 -6.72
C ALA A 173 10.82 -10.18 -6.34
N ILE A 174 9.68 -10.05 -7.02
CA ILE A 174 8.67 -9.04 -6.72
C ILE A 174 7.32 -9.64 -6.33
N LEU A 175 7.08 -10.91 -6.66
CA LEU A 175 5.84 -11.63 -6.36
C LEU A 175 6.18 -13.05 -5.92
N THR A 176 6.01 -13.37 -4.64
CA THR A 176 6.35 -14.68 -4.08
C THR A 176 5.17 -15.32 -3.36
N LEU A 177 5.35 -16.54 -2.87
CA LEU A 177 4.42 -17.24 -2.00
C LEU A 177 5.22 -18.07 -0.98
N LEU A 178 6.09 -17.40 -0.23
CA LEU A 178 7.02 -18.06 0.70
C LEU A 178 6.30 -18.57 1.94
N GLY A 179 5.37 -17.78 2.47
CA GLY A 179 4.74 -18.02 3.76
C GLY A 179 5.66 -17.75 4.95
N GLY A 180 5.10 -17.85 6.15
CA GLY A 180 5.83 -17.58 7.39
C GLY A 180 6.20 -16.10 7.54
N PHE A 181 7.32 -15.84 8.21
CA PHE A 181 7.76 -14.50 8.58
C PHE A 181 9.22 -14.25 8.18
N HIS A 182 9.52 -13.02 7.81
CA HIS A 182 10.89 -12.55 7.58
C HIS A 182 11.67 -12.62 8.91
N PRO A 183 12.79 -13.37 9.01
CA PRO A 183 13.42 -13.70 10.29
C PRO A 183 13.89 -12.49 11.12
N GLN A 184 14.29 -11.40 10.47
CA GLN A 184 14.70 -10.19 11.18
C GLN A 184 13.51 -9.35 11.68
N THR A 185 12.54 -9.04 10.83
CA THR A 185 11.44 -8.13 11.15
C THR A 185 10.28 -8.82 11.86
N GLN A 186 10.21 -10.15 11.81
CA GLN A 186 9.10 -10.96 12.33
C GLN A 186 7.74 -10.57 11.70
N SER A 187 7.78 -10.05 10.46
CA SER A 187 6.60 -9.64 9.69
C SER A 187 6.42 -10.52 8.45
N LEU A 188 5.27 -10.42 7.80
CA LEU A 188 5.07 -11.05 6.48
C LEU A 188 6.07 -10.50 5.46
N TRP A 189 6.40 -11.30 4.45
CA TRP A 189 7.23 -10.89 3.32
C TRP A 189 6.51 -9.85 2.47
N LEU A 190 7.21 -8.77 2.08
CA LEU A 190 6.64 -7.73 1.23
C LEU A 190 6.21 -8.26 -0.15
N THR A 191 6.98 -9.18 -0.71
CA THR A 191 6.70 -9.87 -1.98
C THR A 191 5.47 -10.78 -1.90
N ASP A 192 5.21 -11.41 -0.75
CA ASP A 192 3.98 -12.17 -0.50
C ASP A 192 2.77 -11.23 -0.37
N MET A 193 2.93 -10.10 0.34
CA MET A 193 1.86 -9.09 0.43
C MET A 193 1.54 -8.48 -0.95
N ALA A 194 2.55 -8.19 -1.76
CA ALA A 194 2.37 -7.68 -3.12
C ALA A 194 1.60 -8.68 -4.00
N HIS A 195 1.96 -9.97 -3.94
CA HIS A 195 1.27 -11.04 -4.64
C HIS A 195 -0.17 -11.22 -4.13
N HIS A 196 -0.38 -11.22 -2.82
CA HIS A 196 -1.72 -11.28 -2.24
C HIS A 196 -2.63 -10.18 -2.79
N HIS A 197 -2.16 -8.93 -2.78
CA HIS A 197 -2.92 -7.80 -3.31
C HIS A 197 -3.19 -7.90 -4.81
N LEU A 198 -2.26 -8.47 -5.57
CA LEU A 198 -2.44 -8.67 -7.02
C LEU A 198 -3.52 -9.74 -7.28
N ALA A 199 -3.46 -10.84 -6.53
CA ALA A 199 -4.41 -11.92 -6.65
C ALA A 199 -5.84 -11.45 -6.30
N ILE A 200 -6.03 -10.77 -5.16
CA ILE A 200 -7.35 -10.25 -4.79
C ILE A 200 -7.82 -9.12 -5.71
N ALA A 201 -6.90 -8.34 -6.30
CA ALA A 201 -7.26 -7.33 -7.28
C ALA A 201 -7.93 -7.96 -8.50
N ILE A 202 -7.33 -9.02 -9.06
CA ILE A 202 -7.89 -9.77 -10.20
C ILE A 202 -9.26 -10.35 -9.83
N LEU A 203 -9.39 -10.97 -8.65
CA LEU A 203 -10.67 -11.52 -8.19
C LEU A 203 -11.77 -10.46 -8.12
N PHE A 204 -11.47 -9.30 -7.52
CA PHE A 204 -12.45 -8.23 -7.38
C PHE A 204 -12.77 -7.52 -8.70
N LEU A 205 -11.78 -7.37 -9.59
CA LEU A 205 -12.00 -6.85 -10.94
C LEU A 205 -12.98 -7.74 -11.70
N ILE A 206 -12.80 -9.06 -11.68
CA ILE A 206 -13.71 -10.01 -12.34
C ILE A 206 -15.08 -10.01 -11.64
N ALA A 207 -15.12 -10.09 -10.32
CA ALA A 207 -16.37 -10.12 -9.55
C ALA A 207 -17.23 -8.86 -9.78
N GLY A 208 -16.60 -7.70 -9.96
CA GLY A 208 -17.29 -6.44 -10.26
C GLY A 208 -17.90 -6.35 -11.66
N HIS A 209 -17.83 -7.39 -12.48
CA HIS A 209 -18.51 -7.49 -13.78
C HIS A 209 -19.67 -8.49 -13.76
N MET A 210 -20.07 -8.99 -12.59
CA MET A 210 -21.12 -9.99 -12.44
C MET A 210 -22.53 -9.43 -12.68
N TYR A 211 -22.83 -8.21 -12.19
CA TYR A 211 -24.21 -7.71 -12.18
C TYR A 211 -24.55 -6.89 -13.41
N ARG A 212 -25.81 -6.95 -13.80
CA ARG A 212 -26.31 -6.27 -14.98
C ARG A 212 -26.34 -4.77 -14.77
N THR A 213 -25.87 -4.04 -15.77
CA THR A 213 -25.95 -2.57 -15.81
C THR A 213 -26.59 -2.13 -17.12
N ASN A 214 -26.41 -0.88 -17.52
CA ASN A 214 -26.97 -0.33 -18.76
C ASN A 214 -26.40 -0.98 -20.03
N PHE A 215 -25.35 -1.80 -19.92
CA PHE A 215 -24.79 -2.58 -21.02
C PHE A 215 -25.57 -3.87 -21.35
N GLY A 216 -26.66 -4.16 -20.62
CA GLY A 216 -27.57 -5.26 -20.94
C GLY A 216 -27.09 -6.67 -20.56
N ILE A 217 -25.81 -6.84 -20.23
CA ILE A 217 -25.18 -8.12 -19.86
C ILE A 217 -24.95 -8.19 -18.33
N GLY A 218 -25.15 -9.36 -17.75
CA GLY A 218 -24.91 -9.65 -16.32
C GLY A 218 -26.16 -10.15 -15.58
N HIS A 219 -26.03 -10.42 -14.29
CA HIS A 219 -27.11 -10.91 -13.44
C HIS A 219 -27.95 -9.79 -12.85
N SER A 220 -29.27 -10.01 -12.74
CA SER A 220 -30.11 -9.18 -11.89
C SER A 220 -30.27 -9.81 -10.52
N ILE A 221 -29.98 -9.05 -9.45
CA ILE A 221 -30.04 -9.56 -8.07
C ILE A 221 -31.45 -10.07 -7.74
N LYS A 222 -32.49 -9.35 -8.18
CA LYS A 222 -33.91 -9.72 -8.00
C LYS A 222 -34.34 -10.99 -8.74
N LYS A 223 -33.52 -11.51 -9.65
CA LYS A 223 -33.79 -12.77 -10.36
C LYS A 223 -33.00 -13.94 -9.80
N ILE A 224 -31.97 -13.66 -9.00
CA ILE A 224 -31.18 -14.67 -8.31
C ILE A 224 -31.90 -15.10 -7.02
N PHE A 225 -32.45 -14.13 -6.30
CA PHE A 225 -33.29 -14.32 -5.11
C PHE A 225 -34.77 -14.19 -5.49
#